data_AF-C6VXW1-F1
#
_entry.id   AF-C6VXW1-F1
#
_cell.length_a   1.000
_cell.length_b   1.000
_cell.length_c   1.000
_cell.angle_alpha   90.00
_cell.angle_beta   90.00
_cell.angle_gamma   90.00
#
_symmetry.space_group_name_H-M   'P 1'
#
loop_
_entity.id
_entity.type
_entity.pdbx_description
1 polymer ?
#
loop_
_entity_poly.entity_id
_entity_poly.type
_entity_poly.pdbx_seq_one_letter_code
_entity_poly.pdbx_strand_id
1 'polypeptide(L)'
;MRKWVIFAVVLAIIFGVLYYITFGYYSEGKRGGYVTRLSNRGYLFKTYEGELRMGGLFEGDGTMNSSQWVFSVSGKNKDAISKLEDAIKNGHRVSLTYEEKFFKLPWNGDTKFFVTDVEVLETGRPAGPPPSALPAPTEIDTTETL
;
A
#
# COMPACT_ATOMS: atom_id res chain seq x y z
N MET A 1 28.89 35.05 28.40
CA MET A 1 28.12 35.40 27.18
C MET A 1 28.48 34.51 25.99
N ARG A 2 29.66 34.63 25.34
CA ARG A 2 30.02 33.82 24.13
C ARG A 2 29.89 32.30 24.29
N LYS A 3 30.28 31.73 25.44
CA LYS A 3 30.16 30.27 25.70
C LYS A 3 28.71 29.77 25.67
N TRP A 4 27.77 30.59 26.15
CA TRP A 4 26.33 30.27 26.13
C TRP A 4 25.73 30.40 24.73
N VAL A 5 26.20 31.38 23.94
CA VAL A 5 25.81 31.51 22.53
C VAL A 5 26.29 30.31 21.71
N ILE A 6 27.55 29.90 21.88
CA ILE A 6 28.09 28.71 21.20
C ILE A 6 27.32 27.45 21.62
N PHE A 7 27.04 27.29 22.92
CA PHE A 7 26.24 26.18 23.42
C PHE A 7 24.83 26.16 22.81
N ALA A 8 24.14 27.30 22.77
CA ALA A 8 22.81 27.41 22.17
C ALA A 8 22.82 27.08 20.67
N VAL A 9 23.84 27.52 19.93
CA VAL A 9 24.00 27.21 18.49
C VAL A 9 24.25 25.72 18.26
N VAL A 10 25.13 25.09 19.04
CA VAL A 10 25.38 23.65 18.96
C VAL A 10 24.10 22.87 19.26
N LEU A 11 23.36 23.29 20.28
CA LEU A 11 22.10 22.66 20.66
C LEU A 11 21.05 22.80 19.54
N ALA A 12 20.93 23.98 18.93
CA ALA A 12 20.04 24.20 17.79
C ALA A 12 20.39 23.31 16.59
N ILE A 13 21.67 23.12 16.29
CA ILE A 13 22.13 22.22 15.22
C ILE A 13 21.75 20.77 15.54
N ILE A 14 22.00 20.31 16.77
CA ILE A 14 21.65 18.95 17.20
C ILE A 14 20.15 18.71 17.07
N PHE A 15 19.31 19.65 17.55
CA PHE A 15 17.86 19.54 17.42
C PHE A 15 17.40 19.60 15.96
N GLY A 16 18.04 20.42 15.12
CA GLY A 16 17.75 20.47 13.68
C GLY A 16 18.04 19.15 12.98
N VAL A 17 19.17 18.52 13.28
CA VAL A 17 19.53 17.21 12.74
C VAL A 17 18.57 16.12 13.22
N LEU A 18 18.28 16.09 14.53
CA LEU A 18 17.32 15.13 15.10
C LEU A 18 15.91 15.29 14.50
N TYR A 19 15.48 16.54 14.28
CA TYR A 19 14.21 16.83 13.62
C TYR A 19 14.19 16.28 12.19
N TYR A 20 15.23 16.57 11.39
CA TYR A 20 15.31 16.09 10.01
C TYR A 20 15.32 14.56 9.93
N ILE A 21 16.08 13.88 10.80
CA ILE A 21 16.14 12.41 10.82
C ILE A 21 14.79 11.80 11.23
N THR A 22 14.03 12.47 12.11
CA THR A 22 12.76 11.95 12.63
C THR A 22 11.60 12.14 11.65
N PHE A 23 11.55 13.27 10.93
CA PHE A 23 10.44 13.62 10.05
C PHE A 23 10.72 13.40 8.56
N GLY A 24 11.99 13.48 8.14
CA GLY A 24 12.41 13.22 6.78
C GLY A 24 12.19 11.77 6.35
N TYR A 25 12.12 11.57 5.04
CA TYR A 25 12.04 10.26 4.41
C TYR A 25 13.20 10.07 3.43
N TYR A 26 13.63 8.82 3.28
CA TYR A 26 14.70 8.39 2.38
C TYR A 26 14.18 8.19 0.96
N SER A 27 13.03 7.54 0.82
CA SER A 27 12.43 7.21 -0.47
C SER A 27 10.91 7.35 -0.43
N GLU A 28 10.30 7.53 -1.59
CA GLU A 28 8.85 7.46 -1.78
C GLU A 28 8.55 6.47 -2.91
N GLY A 29 7.37 5.85 -2.86
CA GLY A 29 6.98 4.88 -3.87
C GLY A 29 5.51 4.48 -3.80
N LYS A 30 5.09 3.67 -4.78
CA LYS A 30 3.74 3.11 -4.87
C LYS A 30 3.78 1.59 -4.94
N ARG A 31 2.85 0.92 -4.24
CA ARG A 31 2.69 -0.54 -4.26
C ARG A 31 1.22 -0.90 -4.37
N GLY A 32 0.89 -1.78 -5.32
CA GLY A 32 -0.47 -2.26 -5.54
C GLY A 32 -0.68 -3.69 -5.01
N GLY A 33 -1.84 -3.96 -4.41
CA GLY A 33 -2.15 -5.27 -3.90
C GLY A 33 -3.47 -5.34 -3.15
N TYR A 34 -3.66 -6.43 -2.40
CA TYR A 34 -4.82 -6.62 -1.52
C TYR A 34 -4.38 -6.50 -0.07
N VAL A 35 -5.10 -5.69 0.70
CA VAL A 35 -4.84 -5.53 2.13
C VAL A 35 -5.48 -6.72 2.84
N THR A 36 -4.67 -7.50 3.54
CA THR A 36 -5.16 -8.70 4.25
C THR A 36 -5.27 -8.49 5.74
N ARG A 37 -4.60 -7.47 6.27
CA ARG A 37 -4.60 -7.18 7.70
C ARG A 37 -4.40 -5.69 7.93
N LEU A 38 -5.09 -5.17 8.94
CA LEU A 38 -4.81 -3.90 9.57
C LEU A 38 -4.96 -4.07 11.08
N SER A 39 -4.00 -3.61 11.88
CA SER A 39 -4.00 -3.79 13.33
C SER A 39 -3.44 -2.54 14.01
N ASN A 40 -4.19 -1.98 14.95
CA ASN A 40 -3.73 -0.85 15.75
C ASN A 40 -2.76 -1.34 16.84
N ARG A 41 -1.50 -0.89 16.80
CA ARG A 41 -0.41 -1.31 17.69
C ARG A 41 0.35 -0.11 18.25
N GLY A 42 1.03 -0.31 19.38
CA GLY A 42 1.85 0.70 20.04
C GLY A 42 1.48 0.91 21.52
N TYR A 43 2.48 1.30 22.32
CA TYR A 43 2.32 1.54 23.76
C TYR A 43 1.92 2.99 24.08
N LEU A 44 2.74 3.95 23.63
CA LEU A 44 2.51 5.39 23.84
C LEU A 44 1.98 6.08 22.58
N PHE A 45 2.54 5.74 21.42
CA PHE A 45 2.12 6.24 20.12
C PHE A 45 1.50 5.09 19.34
N LYS A 46 0.18 5.15 19.14
CA LYS A 46 -0.55 4.13 18.39
C LYS A 46 -0.45 4.39 16.89
N THR A 47 -0.04 3.38 16.15
CA THR A 47 -0.01 3.33 14.68
C THR A 47 -0.83 2.16 14.19
N TYR A 48 -1.28 2.24 12.94
CA TYR A 48 -1.99 1.13 12.29
C TYR A 48 -1.01 0.37 11.44
N GLU A 49 -0.79 -0.90 11.77
CA GLU A 49 0.14 -1.78 11.08
C GLU A 49 -0.64 -2.69 10.12
N GLY A 50 -0.28 -2.63 8.84
CA GLY A 50 -0.97 -3.31 7.77
C GLY A 50 -0.10 -4.33 7.03
N GLU A 51 -0.76 -5.32 6.44
CA GLU A 51 -0.14 -6.31 5.55
C GLU A 51 -0.81 -6.21 4.17
N LEU A 52 0.01 -5.95 3.15
CA LEU A 52 -0.36 -5.92 1.74
C LEU A 52 0.17 -7.20 1.07
N ARG A 53 -0.71 -7.96 0.44
CA ARG A 53 -0.30 -9.04 -0.47
C ARG A 53 -0.19 -8.49 -1.89
N MET A 54 1.03 -8.50 -2.41
CA MET A 54 1.37 -8.09 -3.76
C MET A 54 1.44 -9.34 -4.65
N GLY A 55 0.74 -9.33 -5.78
CA GLY A 55 0.65 -10.46 -6.70
C GLY A 55 -0.49 -11.45 -6.41
N GLY A 56 -0.91 -12.20 -7.43
CA GLY A 56 -1.99 -13.19 -7.34
C GLY A 56 -2.83 -13.31 -8.61
N LEU A 57 -2.94 -14.54 -9.11
CA LEU A 57 -3.84 -15.13 -10.13
C LEU A 57 -3.99 -14.50 -11.53
N PHE A 58 -3.68 -13.23 -11.78
CA PHE A 58 -4.06 -12.58 -13.05
C PHE A 58 -2.93 -11.89 -13.84
N GLU A 59 -1.67 -11.96 -13.38
CA GLU A 59 -0.52 -11.40 -14.09
C GLU A 59 0.52 -12.52 -14.36
N GLY A 60 0.38 -13.20 -15.51
CA GLY A 60 1.48 -13.83 -16.28
C GLY A 60 2.27 -15.03 -15.71
N ASP A 61 2.36 -16.09 -16.53
CA ASP A 61 3.36 -17.19 -16.49
C ASP A 61 3.42 -18.13 -15.26
N GLY A 62 2.29 -18.40 -14.61
CA GLY A 62 2.17 -19.59 -13.74
C GLY A 62 3.00 -19.61 -12.44
N THR A 63 3.89 -18.65 -12.21
CA THR A 63 4.61 -18.50 -10.95
C THR A 63 3.78 -17.70 -9.95
N MET A 64 3.11 -18.41 -9.04
CA MET A 64 2.39 -17.83 -7.90
C MET A 64 3.37 -17.29 -6.84
N ASN A 65 4.06 -16.18 -7.11
CA ASN A 65 4.92 -15.52 -6.10
C ASN A 65 4.17 -14.37 -5.40
N SER A 66 3.15 -14.68 -4.61
CA SER A 66 2.52 -13.64 -3.77
C SER A 66 3.52 -13.15 -2.71
N SER A 67 4.03 -11.94 -2.87
CA SER A 67 4.94 -11.32 -1.89
C SER A 67 4.12 -10.59 -0.85
N GLN A 68 4.42 -10.83 0.43
CA GLN A 68 3.86 -10.06 1.53
C GLN A 68 4.70 -8.80 1.76
N TRP A 69 4.03 -7.66 1.98
CA TRP A 69 4.66 -6.41 2.37
C TRP A 69 3.97 -5.84 3.60
N VAL A 70 4.76 -5.41 4.57
CA VAL A 70 4.28 -4.81 5.81
C VAL A 70 4.47 -3.29 5.74
N PHE A 71 3.49 -2.57 6.24
CA PHE A 71 3.48 -1.11 6.23
C PHE A 71 2.85 -0.57 7.51
N SER A 72 3.15 0.69 7.82
CA SER A 72 2.59 1.42 8.95
C SER A 72 1.79 2.62 8.43
N VAL A 73 0.71 2.97 9.11
CA VAL A 73 -0.10 4.16 8.86
C VAL A 73 -0.11 4.97 10.14
N SER A 74 0.15 6.27 10.02
CA SER A 74 0.03 7.18 11.15
C SER A 74 -1.42 7.25 11.61
N GLY A 75 -1.68 7.12 12.91
CA GLY A 75 -3.03 7.27 13.47
C GLY A 75 -3.68 8.63 13.22
N LYS A 76 -2.90 9.63 12.78
CA LYS A 76 -3.40 10.94 12.35
C LYS A 76 -4.07 10.90 10.96
N ASN A 77 -3.69 9.95 10.10
CA ASN A 77 -4.21 9.83 8.74
C ASN A 77 -5.49 8.99 8.71
N LYS A 78 -6.59 9.58 9.19
CA LYS A 78 -7.89 8.90 9.28
C LYS A 78 -8.45 8.50 7.91
N ASP A 79 -8.16 9.27 6.87
CA ASP A 79 -8.61 9.01 5.50
C ASP A 79 -8.01 7.70 4.96
N ALA A 80 -6.68 7.55 5.04
CA ALA A 80 -6.00 6.32 4.66
C ALA A 80 -6.50 5.10 5.44
N ILE A 81 -6.73 5.25 6.76
CA ILE A 81 -7.25 4.18 7.61
C ILE A 81 -8.66 3.75 7.15
N SER A 82 -9.57 4.70 6.92
CA SER A 82 -10.93 4.40 6.46
C SER A 82 -10.91 3.66 5.12
N LYS A 83 -10.13 4.16 4.15
CA LYS A 83 -10.01 3.53 2.84
C LYS A 83 -9.45 2.11 2.90
N LEU A 84 -8.47 1.87 3.77
CA LEU A 84 -7.91 0.53 4.01
C LEU A 84 -8.95 -0.41 4.64
N GLU A 85 -9.69 0.05 5.64
CA GLU A 85 -10.76 -0.73 6.27
C GLU A 85 -11.86 -1.09 5.27
N ASP A 86 -12.26 -0.14 4.43
CA ASP A 86 -13.27 -0.38 3.39
C ASP A 86 -12.75 -1.29 2.28
N ALA A 87 -11.48 -1.18 1.91
CA ALA A 87 -10.85 -2.12 0.97
C ALA A 87 -10.81 -3.55 1.53
N ILE A 88 -10.54 -3.72 2.83
CA ILE A 88 -10.57 -5.04 3.48
C ILE A 88 -11.99 -5.61 3.48
N LYS A 89 -13.01 -4.80 3.82
CA LYS A 89 -14.42 -5.23 3.87
C LYS A 89 -14.95 -5.68 2.52
N ASN A 90 -14.60 -4.95 1.45
CA ASN A 90 -15.12 -5.21 0.11
C ASN A 90 -14.18 -6.07 -0.75
N GLY A 91 -12.98 -6.38 -0.27
CA GLY A 91 -11.98 -7.15 -1.03
C GLY A 91 -11.42 -6.40 -2.23
N HIS A 92 -11.39 -5.07 -2.20
CA HIS A 92 -10.90 -4.26 -3.31
C HIS A 92 -9.37 -4.28 -3.41
N ARG A 93 -8.85 -4.21 -4.64
CA ARG A 93 -7.42 -3.97 -4.88
C ARG A 93 -7.13 -2.51 -4.57
N VAL A 94 -6.01 -2.25 -3.90
CA VAL A 94 -5.58 -0.87 -3.57
C VAL A 94 -4.20 -0.59 -4.12
N SER A 95 -3.95 0.69 -4.37
CA SER A 95 -2.62 1.25 -4.61
C SER A 95 -2.24 2.11 -3.41
N LEU A 96 -1.15 1.76 -2.74
CA LEU A 96 -0.63 2.45 -1.56
C LEU A 96 0.56 3.31 -1.96
N THR A 97 0.48 4.61 -1.68
CA THR A 97 1.63 5.51 -1.74
C THR A 97 2.29 5.56 -0.38
N TYR A 98 3.61 5.36 -0.33
CA TYR A 98 4.35 5.29 0.93
C TYR A 98 5.64 6.11 0.90
N GLU A 99 6.05 6.55 2.08
CA GLU A 99 7.35 7.12 2.38
C GLU A 99 8.16 6.13 3.23
N GLU A 100 9.41 5.87 2.84
CA GLU A 100 10.37 5.11 3.63
C GLU A 100 11.15 6.05 4.55
N LYS A 101 11.01 5.89 5.87
CA LYS A 101 11.78 6.66 6.86
C LYS A 101 13.21 6.12 7.00
N PHE A 102 14.14 7.00 7.35
CA PHE A 102 15.55 6.65 7.55
C PHE A 102 15.77 5.60 8.64
N PHE A 103 15.02 5.70 9.74
CA PHE A 103 15.14 4.80 10.89
C PHE A 103 13.76 4.39 11.41
N LYS A 104 13.68 3.15 11.91
CA LYS A 104 12.56 2.70 12.72
C LYS A 104 12.75 3.21 14.15
N LEU A 105 11.96 4.22 14.53
CA LEU A 105 11.99 4.81 15.86
C LEU A 105 10.79 4.28 16.67
N PRO A 106 10.91 4.12 18.00
CA PRO A 106 9.85 3.52 18.82
C PRO A 106 8.55 4.34 18.89
N TRP A 107 8.58 5.61 18.47
CA TRP A 107 7.40 6.47 18.32
C TRP A 107 6.85 6.54 16.88
N ASN A 108 7.57 5.99 15.90
CA ASN A 108 7.20 5.97 14.48
C ASN A 108 6.95 4.53 14.01
N GLY A 109 6.01 3.83 14.65
CA GLY A 109 5.43 2.56 14.18
C GLY A 109 6.36 1.35 14.14
N ASP A 110 5.81 0.23 13.64
CA ASP A 110 6.53 -1.05 13.59
C ASP A 110 7.37 -1.23 12.31
N THR A 111 7.17 -0.39 11.29
CA THR A 111 7.90 -0.48 10.02
C THR A 111 8.50 0.87 9.64
N LYS A 112 9.47 0.84 8.71
CA LYS A 112 10.01 2.06 8.09
C LYS A 112 9.13 2.61 6.97
N PHE A 113 8.10 1.88 6.55
CA PHE A 113 7.27 2.22 5.40
C PHE A 113 5.95 2.83 5.87
N PHE A 114 5.85 4.16 5.75
CA PHE A 114 4.66 4.90 6.16
C PHE A 114 3.77 5.20 4.96
N VAL A 115 2.56 4.66 4.96
CA VAL A 115 1.57 4.96 3.92
C VAL A 115 1.04 6.38 4.13
N THR A 116 1.15 7.19 3.09
CA THR A 116 0.70 8.58 3.05
C THR A 116 -0.63 8.72 2.35
N ASP A 117 -0.87 7.93 1.31
CA ASP A 117 -2.10 7.96 0.53
C ASP A 117 -2.54 6.55 0.09
N VAL A 118 -3.85 6.39 -0.04
CA VAL A 118 -4.52 5.14 -0.39
C VAL A 118 -5.50 5.41 -1.50
N GLU A 119 -5.35 4.67 -2.59
CA GLU A 119 -6.24 4.71 -3.74
C GLU A 119 -6.91 3.34 -3.89
N VAL A 120 -8.23 3.31 -3.84
CA VAL A 120 -9.02 2.09 -4.05
C VAL A 120 -9.22 1.93 -5.55
N LEU A 121 -8.69 0.84 -6.10
CA LEU A 121 -8.88 0.52 -7.50
C LEU A 121 -10.22 -0.20 -7.62
N GLU A 122 -11.23 0.51 -8.09
CA GLU A 122 -12.51 -0.10 -8.50
C GLU A 122 -12.20 -1.26 -9.46
N THR A 123 -12.83 -2.41 -9.23
CA THR A 123 -12.72 -3.56 -10.16
C THR A 123 -13.55 -3.26 -11.41
N GLY A 124 -13.16 -2.23 -12.15
CA GLY A 124 -13.58 -2.05 -13.53
C GLY A 124 -12.91 -3.15 -14.32
N ARG A 125 -13.56 -4.31 -14.45
CA ARG A 125 -13.31 -5.21 -15.57
C ARG A 125 -13.33 -4.30 -16.80
N PRO A 126 -12.23 -4.08 -17.55
CA PRO A 126 -12.41 -3.52 -18.88
C PRO A 126 -13.40 -4.47 -19.52
N ALA A 127 -14.55 -3.96 -19.95
CA ALA A 127 -15.51 -4.77 -20.67
C ALA A 127 -14.73 -5.36 -21.84
N GLY A 128 -14.25 -6.59 -21.69
CA GLY A 128 -13.79 -7.37 -22.81
C GLY A 128 -14.92 -7.32 -23.83
N PRO A 129 -14.62 -7.30 -25.13
CA PRO A 129 -15.68 -7.41 -26.12
C PRO A 129 -16.62 -8.54 -25.66
N PRO A 130 -17.95 -8.30 -25.64
CA PRO A 130 -18.90 -9.32 -25.19
C PRO A 130 -18.49 -10.65 -25.82
N PRO A 131 -18.47 -11.76 -25.08
CA PRO A 131 -18.09 -13.05 -25.63
C PRO A 131 -18.82 -13.19 -26.95
N SER A 132 -18.09 -13.23 -28.07
CA SER A 132 -18.69 -13.32 -29.40
C SER A 132 -19.70 -14.45 -29.30
N ALA A 133 -20.97 -14.13 -29.58
CA ALA A 133 -22.06 -15.09 -29.48
C ALA A 133 -21.55 -16.41 -30.06
N LEU A 134 -21.67 -17.50 -29.28
CA LEU A 134 -21.25 -18.83 -29.73
C LEU A 134 -21.72 -18.99 -31.18
N PRO A 135 -20.85 -19.39 -32.14
CA PRO A 135 -21.32 -19.63 -33.49
C PRO A 135 -22.51 -20.58 -33.40
N ALA A 136 -23.61 -20.20 -34.05
CA ALA A 136 -24.80 -21.04 -34.07
C ALA A 136 -24.39 -22.47 -34.44
N PRO A 137 -24.99 -23.52 -33.83
CA PRO A 137 -24.69 -24.89 -34.18
C PRO A 137 -24.76 -25.01 -35.70
N THR A 138 -23.66 -25.42 -36.33
CA THR A 138 -23.67 -25.67 -37.77
C THR A 138 -24.66 -26.81 -38.01
N GLU A 139 -25.82 -26.50 -38.58
CA GLU A 139 -26.74 -27.52 -39.05
C GLU A 139 -26.01 -28.31 -40.14
N ILE A 140 -25.67 -29.56 -39.82
CA ILE A 140 -25.10 -30.48 -40.81
C ILE A 140 -26.26 -30.86 -41.73
N ASP A 141 -26.28 -30.28 -42.93
CA ASP A 141 -27.25 -30.62 -43.96
C ASP A 141 -27.06 -32.10 -44.35
N THR A 142 -27.98 -32.94 -43.89
CA THR A 142 -27.91 -34.40 -44.08
C THR A 142 -28.47 -34.80 -45.46
N THR A 143 -28.84 -33.84 -46.31
CA THR A 143 -29.56 -34.10 -47.58
C THR A 143 -28.63 -34.39 -48.76
N GLU A 144 -27.31 -34.19 -48.64
CA GLU A 144 -26.34 -34.41 -49.74
C GLU A 144 -25.68 -35.80 -49.75
N THR A 145 -26.15 -36.76 -48.95
CA THR A 145 -25.63 -38.14 -48.98
C THR A 145 -26.73 -39.20 -49.12
N LEU A 146 -27.41 -39.22 -50.26
CA LEU A 146 -28.11 -40.39 -50.78
C LEU A 146 -27.98 -40.48 -52.30
#